data_AF-A0A943FBW1-F1
#
_entry.id   AF-A0A943FBW1-F1
#
_cell.length_a   1.000
_cell.length_b   1.000
_cell.length_c   1.000
_cell.angle_alpha   90.00
_cell.angle_beta   90.00
_cell.angle_gamma   90.00
#
_symmetry.space_group_name_H-M   'P 1'
#
loop_
_entity.id
_entity.type
_entity.pdbx_description
1 polymer ?
#
loop_
_entity_poly.entity_id
_entity_poly.type
_entity_poly.pdbx_seq_one_letter_code
_entity_poly.pdbx_strand_id
1 'polypeptide(L)' 'LLQEILRARGFKGKNGKALKLTWTADANTIYALKAYQESRKEVLEVDGICGSETWKDLIAI' A
#
# COMPACT_ATOMS: atom_id res chain seq x y z
N LEU A 1 8.69 -2.26 6.25
CA LEU A 1 7.52 -3.16 6.25
C LEU A 1 6.47 -2.82 5.20
N LEU A 2 5.71 -1.70 5.30
CA LEU A 2 4.63 -1.40 4.35
C LEU A 2 5.07 -1.43 2.87
N GLN A 3 6.14 -0.68 2.53
CA GLN A 3 6.67 -0.62 1.16
C GLN A 3 7.12 -1.99 0.65
N GLU A 4 7.61 -2.86 1.53
CA GLU A 4 8.08 -4.21 1.19
C GLU A 4 6.89 -5.11 0.84
N ILE A 5 5.84 -5.08 1.67
CA ILE A 5 4.61 -5.85 1.43
C ILE A 5 3.92 -5.39 0.14
N LEU A 6 3.76 -4.07 -0.04
CA LEU A 6 3.16 -3.52 -1.26
C LEU A 6 3.96 -3.93 -2.51
N ARG A 7 5.30 -3.87 -2.44
CA ARG A 7 6.17 -4.31 -3.55
C ARG A 7 6.05 -5.80 -3.81
N ALA A 8 6.05 -6.64 -2.76
CA ALA A 8 5.91 -8.09 -2.88
C ALA A 8 4.55 -8.50 -3.48
N ARG A 9 3.50 -7.74 -3.19
CA ARG A 9 2.15 -7.91 -3.76
C ARG A 9 1.98 -7.24 -5.14
N GLY A 10 3.04 -6.67 -5.71
CA GLY A 10 3.05 -6.13 -7.08
C GLY A 10 2.56 -4.69 -7.22
N PHE A 11 2.27 -3.98 -6.13
CA PHE A 11 1.88 -2.57 -6.17
C PHE A 11 3.08 -1.68 -6.47
N LYS A 12 2.85 -0.67 -7.33
CA LYS A 12 3.88 0.23 -7.85
C LYS A 12 3.54 1.68 -7.54
N GLY A 13 4.56 2.53 -7.53
CA GLY A 13 4.38 3.97 -7.39
C GLY A 13 3.64 4.57 -8.58
N LYS A 14 3.23 5.84 -8.45
CA LYS A 14 2.53 6.59 -9.50
C LYS A 14 3.33 6.65 -10.81
N ASN A 15 4.65 6.58 -10.72
CA ASN A 15 5.57 6.53 -11.85
C ASN A 15 5.68 5.15 -12.53
N GLY A 16 4.89 4.16 -12.11
CA GLY A 16 4.93 2.80 -12.64
C GLY A 16 6.17 1.99 -12.25
N LYS A 17 7.02 2.53 -11.36
CA LYS A 17 8.23 1.86 -10.85
C LYS A 17 7.95 1.16 -9.52
N ALA A 18 8.79 0.17 -9.20
CA ALA A 18 8.77 -0.46 -7.89
C ALA A 18 9.04 0.57 -6.78
N LEU A 19 8.42 0.38 -5.61
CA LEU A 19 8.62 1.26 -4.47
C LEU A 19 10.07 1.19 -3.97
N LYS A 20 10.64 2.36 -3.71
CA LYS A 20 11.95 2.49 -3.05
C LYS A 20 11.76 2.32 -1.55
N LEU A 21 12.60 1.52 -0.91
CA LEU A 21 12.58 1.31 0.53
C LEU A 21 13.26 2.49 1.24
N THR A 22 12.48 3.51 1.56
CA THR A 22 12.95 4.77 2.18
C THR A 22 12.44 4.97 3.60
N TRP A 23 11.63 4.04 4.10
CA TRP A 23 10.89 4.14 5.37
C TRP A 23 10.03 5.41 5.50
N THR A 24 9.80 6.11 4.40
CA THR A 24 9.00 7.33 4.32
C THR A 24 7.79 7.04 3.43
N ALA A 25 6.59 7.33 3.92
CA ALA A 25 5.37 7.22 3.13
C ALA A 25 5.24 8.40 2.15
N ASP A 26 6.10 8.40 1.14
CA ASP A 26 6.11 9.41 0.08
C ASP A 26 4.90 9.27 -0.86
N ALA A 27 4.75 10.21 -1.80
CA ALA A 27 3.63 10.23 -2.74
C ALA A 27 3.49 8.91 -3.54
N ASN A 28 4.60 8.23 -3.85
CA ASN A 28 4.55 6.93 -4.53
C ASN A 28 4.04 5.82 -3.62
N THR A 29 4.45 5.82 -2.35
CA THR A 29 3.99 4.86 -1.34
C THR A 29 2.51 5.05 -1.05
N ILE A 30 2.04 6.29 -0.89
CA ILE A 30 0.61 6.60 -0.69
C ILE A 30 -0.22 6.22 -1.91
N TYR A 31 0.30 6.46 -3.12
CA TYR A 31 -0.37 6.01 -4.35
C TYR A 31 -0.53 4.48 -4.38
N ALA A 32 0.54 3.74 -4.09
CA ALA A 32 0.50 2.29 -4.04
C ALA A 32 -0.43 1.75 -2.95
N LEU A 33 -0.48 2.42 -1.79
CA LEU A 33 -1.40 2.10 -0.70
C LEU A 33 -2.86 2.29 -1.10
N LYS A 34 -3.20 3.41 -1.76
CA LYS A 34 -4.55 3.64 -2.28
C LYS A 34 -4.94 2.62 -3.33
N ALA A 35 -4.02 2.26 -4.23
CA ALA A 35 -4.26 1.19 -5.21
C ALA A 35 -4.53 -0.16 -4.53
N TYR A 36 -3.82 -0.46 -3.44
CA TYR A 36 -4.09 -1.64 -2.62
C TYR A 36 -5.47 -1.59 -1.96
N GLN A 37 -5.82 -0.48 -1.30
CA GLN A 37 -7.14 -0.30 -0.70
C GLN A 37 -8.26 -0.40 -1.73
N GLU A 38 -8.09 0.18 -2.93
CA GLU A 38 -9.06 0.07 -4.02
C GLU A 38 -9.27 -1.38 -4.46
N SER A 39 -8.19 -2.18 -4.53
CA SER A 39 -8.29 -3.62 -4.84
C SER A 39 -9.04 -4.43 -3.76
N ARG A 40 -9.23 -3.84 -2.58
CA ARG A 40 -9.88 -4.43 -1.40
C ARG A 40 -11.04 -3.55 -0.89
N LYS A 41 -11.64 -2.72 -1.75
CA LYS A 41 -12.63 -1.71 -1.36
C LYS A 41 -13.90 -2.24 -0.69
N GLU A 42 -14.17 -3.53 -0.83
CA GLU A 42 -15.28 -4.20 -0.13
C GLU A 42 -15.01 -4.35 1.38
N VAL A 43 -13.74 -4.30 1.78
CA VAL A 43 -13.28 -4.50 3.17
C VAL A 43 -12.43 -3.35 3.71
N LEU A 44 -11.88 -2.47 2.84
CA LEU A 44 -11.02 -1.35 3.23
C LEU A 44 -11.54 -0.02 2.66
N GLU A 45 -11.39 1.05 3.45
CA GLU A 45 -11.56 2.42 2.99
C GLU A 45 -10.35 2.89 2.17
N VAL A 46 -10.58 3.67 1.11
CA VAL A 46 -9.54 4.17 0.19
C VAL A 46 -9.09 5.58 0.60
N ASP A 47 -8.58 5.70 1.82
CA ASP A 47 -8.14 6.97 2.42
C ASP A 47 -6.64 7.25 2.20
N GLY A 48 -5.85 6.24 1.84
CA GLY A 48 -4.39 6.31 1.78
C GLY A 48 -3.73 6.31 3.15
N ILE A 49 -4.42 5.84 4.19
CA ILE A 49 -3.94 5.71 5.56
C ILE A 49 -3.76 4.23 5.87
N CYS A 50 -2.56 3.87 6.32
CA CYS A 50 -2.28 2.51 6.77
C CYS A 50 -2.71 2.35 8.23
N GLY A 51 -4.03 2.37 8.48
CA GLY A 51 -4.64 2.15 9.78
C GLY A 51 -4.68 0.67 10.18
N SER A 52 -5.32 0.38 11.32
CA SER A 52 -5.38 -0.97 11.89
C SER A 52 -5.99 -2.01 10.95
N GLU A 53 -7.08 -1.68 10.25
CA GLU A 53 -7.74 -2.61 9.31
C GLU A 53 -6.87 -2.87 8.08
N THR A 54 -6.27 -1.82 7.51
CA THR A 54 -5.32 -1.95 6.41
C THR A 54 -4.11 -2.80 6.82
N TRP A 55 -3.59 -2.62 8.04
CA TRP A 55 -2.50 -3.45 8.56
C TRP A 55 -2.89 -4.91 8.72
N LYS A 56 -4.05 -5.20 9.32
CA LYS A 56 -4.58 -6.57 9.45
C LYS A 56 -4.67 -7.25 8.09
N ASP A 57 -5.21 -6.57 7.08
CA ASP A 57 -5.35 -7.13 5.74
C ASP A 57 -3.99 -7.31 5.02
N LEU A 58 -3.03 -6.43 5.28
CA LEU A 58 -1.67 -6.52 4.75
C LEU A 58 -0.87 -7.71 5.32
N ILE A 59 -1.11 -8.06 6.58
CA ILE A 59 -0.38 -9.14 7.27
C ILE A 59 -1.12 -10.47 7.33
N ALA A 60 -2.41 -10.52 6.97
CA ALA A 60 -3.25 -11.73 6.98
C ALA A 60 -2.87 -12.77 5.90
N ILE A 61 -1.57 -12.98 5.70
CA ILE A 61 -0.99 -14.07 4.90
C ILE A 61 -0.93 -15.33 5.76
#